data_AF-A0ABD3SR45-F1
#
_entry.id   AF-A0ABD3SR45-F1
#
_cell.length_a   1.000
_cell.length_b   1.000
_cell.length_c   1.000
_cell.angle_alpha   90.00
_cell.angle_beta   90.00
_cell.angle_gamma   90.00
#
_symmetry.space_group_name_H-M   'P 1'
#
loop_
_entity.id
_entity.type
_entity.pdbx_description
1 polymer ?
#
loop_
_entity_poly.entity_id
_entity_poly.type
_entity_poly.pdbx_seq_one_letter_code
_entity_poly.pdbx_strand_id
1 'polypeptide(L)'
;MSSSVHIPPDDVDEYGIGQFHDALHANYIIELGRRLDSSTSYEGAVTEHLRMSGVYWSLGALSLLRDESEVDACMGLNRGMMVEGGGKEKEGGDDGGGNDDDDDDDDDGDGIGIGSERTTRRLRPRRRSIVDWVFDCHDPASGGFGGNCVIAHADAVPASSSSSADGGDGRYATATATATPAPPTTATTPRRYPHDAHVLYTLSALQILAMANAMDDDRLDVDGVVRFVSGLQNDDGSFRGDMWGEVDTRFTYCALMCLALLGKLPPPPNDNDDECNAVIDVHRAARYVMSCRNFDGGFGSTPGAESHAGQVFCCIGALSIAHSLHLLNNDVNDGDYDRDNGGCNADLLAWWLAERQCDSGGLNGRPEKQADVCYSWWILSALSIIGRVGWIDTNKLGRFILNCQDDEDGGIADRPQDMPDVYHTFFGLCGLSLIGHMDKIGKGIGKRYREVDPVFALPTDVVRRLGLRAQVISNLANGDVDDRLRMHSILDGTKKR
;
A
#
# COMPACT_ATOMS: atom_id res chain seq x y z
N MET A 1 -20.23 18.94 -26.10
CA MET A 1 -19.32 19.94 -26.71
C MET A 1 -17.92 19.57 -26.24
N SER A 2 -17.14 18.91 -27.09
CA SER A 2 -15.77 18.52 -26.79
C SER A 2 -14.89 19.75 -26.91
N SER A 3 -14.41 20.29 -25.79
CA SER A 3 -13.32 21.27 -25.82
C SER A 3 -12.03 20.48 -25.95
N SER A 4 -11.48 20.40 -27.16
CA SER A 4 -10.09 20.01 -27.35
C SER A 4 -9.22 21.06 -26.64
N VAL A 5 -8.64 20.69 -25.50
CA VAL A 5 -7.65 21.52 -24.82
C VAL A 5 -6.44 21.62 -25.76
N HIS A 6 -6.24 22.82 -26.31
CA HIS A 6 -5.12 23.10 -27.19
C HIS A 6 -3.91 23.41 -26.31
N ILE A 7 -3.00 22.44 -26.16
CA ILE A 7 -1.73 22.65 -25.45
C ILE A 7 -0.84 23.52 -26.36
N PRO A 8 -0.30 24.65 -25.87
CA PRO A 8 0.66 25.46 -26.62
C PRO A 8 1.86 24.61 -27.04
N PRO A 9 2.41 24.82 -28.26
CA PRO A 9 3.52 24.03 -28.78
C PRO A 9 4.83 24.15 -27.98
N ASP A 10 4.91 25.06 -27.01
CA ASP A 10 6.09 25.28 -26.16
C ASP A 10 6.08 24.43 -24.85
N ASP A 11 4.97 23.73 -24.54
CA ASP A 11 4.80 22.94 -23.30
C ASP A 11 4.92 21.42 -23.49
N VAL A 12 5.34 20.97 -24.68
CA VAL A 12 5.56 19.55 -24.98
C VAL A 12 7.02 19.18 -24.80
N ASP A 13 7.28 18.15 -24.00
CA ASP A 13 8.61 17.54 -23.88
C ASP A 13 9.06 16.93 -25.23
N GLU A 14 10.31 16.45 -25.30
CA GLU A 14 10.84 15.80 -26.52
C GLU A 14 10.03 14.57 -26.97
N TYR A 15 9.16 14.05 -26.11
CA TYR A 15 8.26 12.91 -26.36
C TYR A 15 6.82 13.34 -26.70
N GLY A 16 6.54 14.64 -26.70
CA GLY A 16 5.25 15.21 -27.06
C GLY A 16 4.15 15.00 -26.01
N ILE A 17 4.47 14.75 -24.73
CA ILE A 17 3.50 14.35 -23.70
C ILE A 17 3.20 15.49 -22.71
N GLY A 18 4.20 16.26 -22.29
CA GLY A 18 4.01 17.43 -21.42
C GLY A 18 5.06 17.54 -20.32
N GLN A 19 5.05 18.65 -19.58
CA GLN A 19 5.91 18.84 -18.41
C GLN A 19 5.43 18.00 -17.22
N PHE A 20 6.33 17.39 -16.46
CA PHE A 20 6.02 16.62 -15.25
C PHE A 20 6.51 17.32 -13.99
N HIS A 21 5.63 17.55 -13.02
CA HIS A 21 5.89 18.38 -11.83
C HIS A 21 6.42 17.60 -10.61
N ASP A 22 7.49 16.83 -10.79
CA ASP A 22 8.13 15.98 -9.76
C ASP A 22 8.23 16.65 -8.38
N ALA A 23 8.85 17.83 -8.30
CA ALA A 23 9.06 18.53 -7.03
C ALA A 23 7.74 18.96 -6.37
N LEU A 24 6.76 19.43 -7.16
CA LEU A 24 5.47 19.87 -6.64
C LEU A 24 4.69 18.67 -6.08
N HIS A 25 4.65 17.52 -6.77
CA HIS A 25 3.97 16.34 -6.27
C HIS A 25 4.51 15.86 -4.91
N ALA A 26 5.83 15.87 -4.71
CA ALA A 26 6.39 15.49 -3.42
C ALA A 26 6.02 16.51 -2.31
N ASN A 27 6.07 17.80 -2.63
CA ASN A 27 5.70 18.86 -1.68
C ASN A 27 4.21 18.78 -1.31
N TYR A 28 3.34 18.55 -2.29
CA TYR A 28 1.91 18.32 -2.10
C TYR A 28 1.65 17.21 -1.07
N ILE A 29 2.29 16.04 -1.22
CA ILE A 29 2.09 14.90 -0.31
C ILE A 29 2.55 15.25 1.12
N ILE A 30 3.71 15.90 1.24
CA ILE A 30 4.26 16.30 2.54
C ILE A 30 3.37 17.32 3.25
N GLU A 31 2.83 18.29 2.51
CA GLU A 31 1.98 19.34 3.08
C GLU A 31 0.56 18.83 3.39
N LEU A 32 0.02 17.93 2.57
CA LEU A 32 -1.26 17.27 2.81
C LEU A 32 -1.28 16.61 4.19
N GLY A 33 -0.23 15.87 4.56
CA GLY A 33 -0.13 15.26 5.89
C GLY A 33 -0.26 16.28 7.02
N ARG A 34 0.43 17.42 6.92
CA ARG A 34 0.36 18.51 7.93
C ARG A 34 -1.05 19.10 8.02
N ARG A 35 -1.70 19.29 6.87
CA ARG A 35 -3.06 19.84 6.77
C ARG A 35 -4.11 18.92 7.37
N LEU A 36 -4.01 17.61 7.13
CA LEU A 36 -4.95 16.61 7.64
C LEU A 36 -4.74 16.26 9.13
N ASP A 37 -3.54 16.49 9.67
CA ASP A 37 -3.25 16.32 11.11
C ASP A 37 -3.71 17.50 11.98
N SER A 38 -4.13 18.61 11.37
CA SER A 38 -4.71 19.73 12.10
C SER A 38 -6.02 19.31 12.78
N SER A 39 -6.14 19.56 14.09
CA SER A 39 -7.35 19.23 14.87
C SER A 39 -8.59 20.02 14.45
N THR A 40 -8.44 21.04 13.61
CA THR A 40 -9.54 21.84 13.05
C THR A 40 -9.80 21.51 11.58
N SER A 41 -9.13 20.50 11.03
CA SER A 41 -9.30 20.09 9.63
C SER A 41 -10.62 19.36 9.44
N TYR A 42 -11.57 19.99 8.73
CA TYR A 42 -12.82 19.33 8.33
C TYR A 42 -12.53 18.14 7.41
N GLU A 43 -11.63 18.32 6.44
CA GLU A 43 -11.19 17.25 5.52
C GLU A 43 -10.59 16.10 6.32
N GLY A 44 -9.66 16.39 7.24
CA GLY A 44 -9.05 15.38 8.10
C GLY A 44 -10.06 14.59 8.95
N ALA A 45 -11.12 15.25 9.42
CA ALA A 45 -12.19 14.60 10.18
C ALA A 45 -13.07 13.70 9.30
N VAL A 46 -13.49 14.15 8.11
CA VAL A 46 -14.37 13.35 7.24
C VAL A 46 -13.64 12.20 6.53
N THR A 47 -12.33 12.32 6.32
CA THR A 47 -11.49 11.26 5.74
C THR A 47 -10.77 10.42 6.80
N GLU A 48 -11.11 10.55 8.08
CA GLU A 48 -10.38 9.89 9.17
C GLU A 48 -10.32 8.36 8.98
N HIS A 49 -11.42 7.75 8.59
CA HIS A 49 -11.52 6.31 8.33
C HIS A 49 -10.61 5.82 7.18
N LEU A 50 -10.16 6.71 6.28
CA LEU A 50 -9.29 6.38 5.16
C LEU A 50 -7.80 6.60 5.46
N ARG A 51 -7.42 7.07 6.66
CA ARG A 51 -6.04 7.48 6.96
C ARG A 51 -5.00 6.41 6.66
N MET A 52 -5.25 5.14 7.01
CA MET A 52 -4.33 4.03 6.74
C MET A 52 -4.04 3.90 5.25
N SER A 53 -5.08 3.91 4.42
CA SER A 53 -4.91 3.86 2.97
C SER A 53 -4.30 5.14 2.40
N GLY A 54 -4.66 6.31 2.95
CA GLY A 54 -4.03 7.60 2.61
C GLY A 54 -2.53 7.62 2.86
N VAL A 55 -2.07 7.10 4.00
CA VAL A 55 -0.65 6.95 4.33
C VAL A 55 0.04 5.97 3.37
N TYR A 56 -0.62 4.86 3.03
CA TYR A 56 -0.12 3.92 2.03
C TYR A 56 0.07 4.60 0.67
N TRP A 57 -0.92 5.35 0.18
CA TRP A 57 -0.84 6.08 -1.09
C TRP A 57 0.25 7.17 -1.06
N SER A 58 0.34 7.94 0.03
CA SER A 58 1.41 8.92 0.23
C SER A 58 2.80 8.27 0.16
N LEU A 59 2.98 7.17 0.90
CA LEU A 59 4.25 6.45 0.95
C LEU A 59 4.58 5.80 -0.40
N GLY A 60 3.60 5.23 -1.08
CA GLY A 60 3.76 4.67 -2.42
C GLY A 60 4.17 5.73 -3.43
N ALA A 61 3.48 6.87 -3.46
CA ALA A 61 3.79 7.99 -4.36
C ALA A 61 5.19 8.56 -4.10
N LEU A 62 5.53 8.84 -2.83
CA LEU A 62 6.88 9.29 -2.47
C LEU A 62 7.94 8.25 -2.81
N SER A 63 7.63 6.95 -2.64
CA SER A 63 8.54 5.85 -2.99
C SER A 63 8.82 5.76 -4.50
N LEU A 64 7.94 6.24 -5.36
CA LEU A 64 8.19 6.33 -6.80
C LEU A 64 9.01 7.57 -7.16
N LEU A 65 8.81 8.68 -6.44
CA LEU A 65 9.39 9.99 -6.73
C LEU A 65 10.76 10.23 -6.10
N ARG A 66 11.03 9.67 -4.91
CA ARG A 66 12.19 10.00 -4.07
C ARG A 66 13.04 8.78 -3.77
N ASP A 67 14.29 9.00 -3.38
CA ASP A 67 15.14 7.90 -2.90
C ASP A 67 14.70 7.43 -1.50
N GLU A 68 15.15 6.24 -1.08
CA GLU A 68 14.73 5.67 0.20
C GLU A 68 15.09 6.55 1.39
N SER A 69 16.20 7.29 1.34
CA SER A 69 16.65 8.15 2.44
C SER A 69 15.76 9.39 2.59
N GLU A 70 15.33 9.97 1.47
CA GLU A 70 14.37 11.07 1.44
C GLU A 70 12.99 10.62 1.92
N VAL A 71 12.52 9.45 1.47
CA VAL A 71 11.25 8.86 1.92
C VAL A 71 11.30 8.59 3.42
N ASP A 72 12.37 7.97 3.90
CA ASP A 72 12.56 7.67 5.32
C ASP A 72 12.54 8.96 6.16
N ALA A 73 13.22 10.03 5.71
CA ALA A 73 13.20 11.32 6.37
C ALA A 73 11.79 11.95 6.41
N CYS A 74 11.05 11.89 5.31
CA CYS A 74 9.67 12.42 5.24
C CYS A 74 8.71 11.67 6.17
N MET A 75 8.92 10.36 6.34
CA MET A 75 8.03 9.47 7.09
C MET A 75 8.48 9.24 8.54
N GLY A 76 9.57 9.90 8.95
CA GLY A 76 10.17 9.75 10.28
C GLY A 76 10.72 8.35 10.55
N LEU A 77 11.13 7.63 9.50
CA LEU A 77 11.79 6.33 9.60
C LEU A 77 13.29 6.57 9.89
N ASN A 78 13.83 5.88 10.89
CA ASN A 78 15.26 5.93 11.22
C ASN A 78 15.88 4.55 10.96
N ARG A 79 16.13 4.21 9.70
CA ARG A 79 16.89 3.00 9.35
C ARG A 79 18.37 3.25 9.59
N GLY A 80 18.80 3.23 10.85
CA GLY A 80 20.23 3.27 11.19
C GLY A 80 20.65 4.36 12.17
N MET A 81 20.50 4.07 13.46
CA MET A 81 21.53 4.39 14.45
C MET A 81 21.83 3.11 15.24
N MET A 82 22.10 2.01 14.53
CA MET A 82 22.78 0.87 15.13
C MET A 82 24.25 1.28 15.25
N VAL A 83 24.66 1.67 16.45
CA VAL A 83 26.06 1.91 16.78
C VAL A 83 26.77 0.56 16.65
N GLU A 84 27.59 0.41 15.61
CA GLU A 84 28.60 -0.65 15.57
C GLU A 84 29.53 -0.44 16.77
N GLY A 85 29.29 -1.20 17.84
CA GLY A 85 30.24 -1.41 18.93
C GLY A 85 31.40 -2.28 18.44
N GLY A 86 32.17 -1.77 17.48
CA GLY A 86 33.43 -2.36 17.05
C GLY A 86 34.51 -2.07 18.09
N GLY A 87 34.63 -2.94 19.08
CA GLY A 87 35.80 -3.01 19.95
C GLY A 87 37.04 -3.31 19.11
N LYS A 88 37.86 -2.30 18.82
CA LYS A 88 39.22 -2.50 18.34
C LYS A 88 40.08 -2.92 19.53
N GLU A 89 40.29 -4.22 19.68
CA GLU A 89 41.49 -4.72 20.34
C GLU A 89 42.70 -4.22 19.54
N LYS A 90 43.52 -3.36 20.15
CA LYS A 90 44.83 -3.00 19.62
C LYS A 90 45.81 -4.10 19.99
N GLU A 91 46.27 -4.84 18.99
CA GLU A 91 47.50 -5.62 19.08
C GLU A 91 48.69 -4.68 19.34
N GLY A 92 49.57 -5.13 20.24
CA GLY A 92 50.77 -4.42 20.65
C GLY A 92 51.80 -4.35 19.53
N GLY A 93 52.36 -3.15 19.36
CA GLY A 93 53.55 -2.88 18.57
C GLY A 93 54.42 -1.93 19.36
N ASP A 94 55.48 -2.51 19.93
CA ASP A 94 56.62 -1.88 20.57
C ASP A 94 57.42 -1.10 19.52
N ASP A 95 57.78 0.16 19.81
CA ASP A 95 59.02 0.80 19.35
C ASP A 95 59.19 2.16 20.03
N GLY A 96 60.37 2.35 20.63
CA GLY A 96 60.70 3.45 21.53
C GLY A 96 61.42 4.65 20.92
N GLY A 97 61.81 5.54 21.84
CA GLY A 97 62.58 6.77 21.63
C GLY A 97 61.67 8.01 21.76
N GLY A 98 61.83 8.93 22.71
CA GLY A 98 62.97 9.31 23.54
C GLY A 98 63.15 10.82 23.41
N ASN A 99 63.09 11.52 24.54
CA ASN A 99 63.60 12.88 24.83
C ASN A 99 62.80 14.06 24.25
N ASP A 100 62.65 15.22 24.89
CA ASP A 100 63.06 15.78 26.20
C ASP A 100 62.41 17.19 26.30
N ASP A 101 62.42 17.77 27.50
CA ASP A 101 62.32 19.21 27.87
C ASP A 101 60.94 19.91 27.78
N ASP A 102 60.48 20.75 28.70
CA ASP A 102 60.91 21.28 30.01
C ASP A 102 59.75 22.17 30.53
N ASP A 103 59.61 22.26 31.87
CA ASP A 103 59.29 23.45 32.70
C ASP A 103 58.03 24.32 32.40
N ASP A 104 57.27 24.88 33.33
CA ASP A 104 57.30 25.02 34.79
C ASP A 104 55.98 25.69 35.25
N ASP A 105 55.68 25.55 36.54
CA ASP A 105 54.97 26.47 37.46
C ASP A 105 53.44 26.71 37.39
N ASP A 106 52.74 25.98 38.27
CA ASP A 106 51.99 26.47 39.44
C ASP A 106 51.39 27.90 39.42
N ASP A 107 50.05 28.00 39.60
CA ASP A 107 49.53 28.78 40.74
C ASP A 107 48.06 28.47 41.12
N ASP A 108 47.89 28.41 42.43
CA ASP A 108 46.71 28.60 43.29
C ASP A 108 45.45 27.74 43.17
N GLY A 109 45.26 26.97 44.25
CA GLY A 109 44.04 26.24 44.57
C GLY A 109 42.99 27.08 45.31
N ASP A 110 41.76 26.58 45.26
CA ASP A 110 40.84 26.68 46.39
C ASP A 110 39.89 25.48 46.35
N GLY A 111 39.97 24.65 47.39
CA GLY A 111 39.15 23.46 47.54
C GLY A 111 37.87 23.75 48.32
N ILE A 112 36.71 23.51 47.71
CA ILE A 112 35.47 23.20 48.43
C ILE A 112 34.74 22.09 47.65
N GLY A 113 34.65 20.90 48.26
CA GLY A 113 34.13 19.70 47.62
C GLY A 113 32.61 19.72 47.42
N ILE A 114 32.16 19.19 46.27
CA ILE A 114 30.77 18.79 46.03
C ILE A 114 30.74 17.53 45.17
N GLY A 115 30.12 16.48 45.73
CA GLY A 115 29.29 15.46 45.07
C GLY A 115 29.68 14.91 43.69
N SER A 116 29.96 13.61 43.66
CA SER A 116 29.81 12.75 42.48
C SER A 116 28.39 12.91 41.88
N GLU A 117 28.25 13.70 40.83
CA GLU A 117 27.10 13.62 39.92
C GLU A 117 27.49 12.79 38.69
N ARG A 118 27.13 11.51 38.73
CA ARG A 118 26.88 10.73 37.52
C ARG A 118 25.85 11.49 36.69
N THR A 119 26.30 12.19 35.66
CA THR A 119 25.42 12.82 34.68
C THR A 119 24.69 11.70 33.93
N THR A 120 23.51 11.32 34.42
CA THR A 120 22.60 10.46 33.67
C THR A 120 22.21 11.22 32.41
N ARG A 121 22.83 10.87 31.28
CA ARG A 121 22.43 11.34 29.96
C ARG A 121 20.96 10.96 29.77
N ARG A 122 20.04 11.90 30.01
CA ARG A 122 18.61 11.71 29.73
C ARG A 122 18.50 11.38 28.25
N LEU A 123 18.20 10.11 27.95
CA LEU A 123 17.85 9.66 26.61
C LEU A 123 16.67 10.53 26.15
N ARG A 124 16.87 11.31 25.08
CA ARG A 124 15.76 12.04 24.46
C ARG A 124 14.75 11.01 23.96
N PRO A 125 13.43 11.19 24.19
CA PRO A 125 12.42 10.29 23.67
C PRO A 125 12.56 10.18 22.14
N ARG A 126 12.52 8.95 21.61
CA ARG A 126 12.51 8.72 20.16
C ARG A 126 11.28 9.41 19.57
N ARG A 127 11.46 10.20 18.51
CA ARG A 127 10.31 10.73 17.74
C ARG A 127 9.51 9.55 17.19
N ARG A 128 8.18 9.58 17.35
CA ARG A 128 7.30 8.54 16.80
C ARG A 128 7.39 8.56 15.27
N SER A 129 7.53 7.38 14.70
CA SER A 129 7.56 7.13 13.26
C SER A 129 6.17 6.75 12.75
N ILE A 130 5.99 6.74 11.42
CA ILE A 130 4.75 6.23 10.83
C ILE A 130 4.46 4.76 11.21
N VAL A 131 5.51 3.95 11.38
CA VAL A 131 5.39 2.55 11.82
C VAL A 131 4.76 2.46 13.21
N ASP A 132 5.08 3.39 14.11
CA ASP A 132 4.47 3.41 15.45
C ASP A 132 2.99 3.74 15.40
N TRP A 133 2.57 4.58 14.44
CA TRP A 133 1.17 4.89 14.21
C TRP A 133 0.42 3.73 13.56
N VAL A 134 1.04 2.99 12.62
CA VAL A 134 0.46 1.78 12.04
C VAL A 134 0.12 0.78 13.14
N PHE A 135 1.03 0.55 14.09
CA PHE A 135 0.78 -0.36 15.22
C PHE A 135 -0.24 0.19 16.23
N ASP A 136 -0.45 1.50 16.34
CA ASP A 136 -1.57 2.05 17.13
C ASP A 136 -2.94 1.72 16.51
N CYS A 137 -2.98 1.42 15.21
CA CYS A 137 -4.19 1.07 14.47
C CYS A 137 -4.45 -0.45 14.48
N HIS A 138 -3.60 -1.26 15.12
CA HIS A 138 -3.82 -2.69 15.28
C HIS A 138 -4.93 -2.95 16.31
N ASP A 139 -5.93 -3.73 15.93
CA ASP A 139 -6.95 -4.22 16.86
C ASP A 139 -6.58 -5.62 17.36
N PRO A 140 -6.12 -5.77 18.62
CA PRO A 140 -5.71 -7.06 19.15
C PRO A 140 -6.87 -8.04 19.32
N ALA A 141 -8.13 -7.58 19.35
CA ALA A 141 -9.28 -8.46 19.50
C ALA A 141 -9.56 -9.25 18.21
N SER A 142 -9.59 -8.56 17.07
CA SER A 142 -9.74 -9.20 15.76
C SER A 142 -8.42 -9.77 15.23
N GLY A 143 -7.30 -9.10 15.48
CA GLY A 143 -5.99 -9.35 14.88
C GLY A 143 -5.71 -8.50 13.63
N GLY A 144 -6.70 -7.77 13.10
CA GLY A 144 -6.57 -6.91 11.93
C GLY A 144 -6.20 -5.46 12.27
N PHE A 145 -6.16 -4.60 11.25
CA PHE A 145 -5.92 -3.16 11.42
C PHE A 145 -7.14 -2.34 11.02
N GLY A 146 -7.35 -1.24 11.76
CA GLY A 146 -8.35 -0.21 11.46
C GLY A 146 -7.79 0.92 10.60
N GLY A 147 -8.69 1.77 10.11
CA GLY A 147 -8.36 2.90 9.23
C GLY A 147 -7.64 4.07 9.92
N ASN A 148 -7.76 4.20 11.24
CA ASN A 148 -7.04 5.16 12.07
C ASN A 148 -7.01 4.69 13.53
N CYS A 149 -6.31 5.44 14.40
CA CYS A 149 -6.40 5.33 15.85
C CYS A 149 -6.81 6.68 16.47
N VAL A 150 -7.69 6.65 17.46
CA VAL A 150 -8.12 7.83 18.22
C VAL A 150 -7.52 7.82 19.62
N ILE A 151 -7.15 8.98 20.14
CA ILE A 151 -6.75 9.14 21.55
C ILE A 151 -8.02 9.30 22.37
N ALA A 152 -8.26 8.42 23.35
CA ALA A 152 -9.31 8.70 24.31
C ALA A 152 -8.91 9.88 25.20
N HIS A 153 -9.72 10.94 25.18
CA HIS A 153 -9.75 11.88 26.28
C HIS A 153 -10.32 11.14 27.51
N ALA A 154 -9.77 11.41 28.69
CA ALA A 154 -9.95 10.63 29.93
C ALA A 154 -11.42 10.43 30.39
N ASP A 155 -12.39 11.05 29.72
CA ASP A 155 -13.82 11.01 30.04
C ASP A 155 -14.63 9.99 29.21
N ALA A 156 -14.02 9.32 28.22
CA ALA A 156 -14.69 8.32 27.39
C ALA A 156 -14.30 6.89 27.79
N VAL A 157 -14.82 6.40 28.92
CA VAL A 157 -14.85 4.97 29.21
C VAL A 157 -16.10 4.40 28.54
N PRO A 158 -16.00 3.47 27.57
CA PRO A 158 -17.17 2.76 27.09
C PRO A 158 -17.69 1.91 28.24
N ALA A 159 -18.97 2.04 28.58
CA ALA A 159 -19.62 1.15 29.54
C ALA A 159 -19.46 -0.29 29.03
N SER A 160 -18.69 -1.11 29.75
CA SER A 160 -18.66 -2.55 29.52
C SER A 160 -20.08 -3.07 29.64
N SER A 161 -20.62 -3.65 28.56
CA SER A 161 -21.86 -4.40 28.56
C SER A 161 -21.69 -5.64 29.44
N SER A 162 -22.05 -5.51 30.71
CA SER A 162 -22.30 -6.68 31.57
C SER A 162 -23.71 -7.16 31.32
N SER A 163 -23.82 -8.29 30.62
CA SER A 163 -25.03 -9.08 30.58
C SER A 163 -25.21 -9.79 31.92
N SER A 164 -26.24 -9.43 32.67
CA SER A 164 -26.84 -10.34 33.67
C SER A 164 -28.26 -9.90 33.99
N ALA A 165 -29.20 -10.77 33.69
CA ALA A 165 -30.60 -10.71 34.08
C ALA A 165 -30.76 -11.13 35.55
N ASP A 166 -31.43 -10.29 36.35
CA ASP A 166 -32.33 -10.62 37.48
C ASP A 166 -32.83 -9.24 38.02
N GLY A 167 -34.08 -8.93 38.31
CA GLY A 167 -35.08 -9.71 39.04
C GLY A 167 -35.14 -9.24 40.51
N GLY A 168 -35.98 -8.25 40.86
CA GLY A 168 -36.46 -8.07 42.25
C GLY A 168 -36.20 -6.73 42.97
N ASP A 169 -37.30 -5.99 43.15
CA ASP A 169 -37.81 -5.28 44.35
C ASP A 169 -36.87 -4.48 45.32
N GLY A 170 -37.21 -3.19 45.46
CA GLY A 170 -37.29 -2.43 46.72
C GLY A 170 -36.08 -2.29 47.67
N ARG A 171 -35.52 -1.07 47.73
CA ARG A 171 -35.48 -0.17 48.92
C ARG A 171 -34.38 0.89 48.80
N TYR A 172 -34.75 2.13 49.14
CA TYR A 172 -33.84 3.25 49.38
C TYR A 172 -32.97 2.98 50.61
N ALA A 173 -31.65 3.13 50.47
CA ALA A 173 -30.73 3.31 51.60
C ALA A 173 -29.65 4.34 51.22
N THR A 174 -29.70 5.47 51.91
CA THR A 174 -28.66 6.51 51.97
C THR A 174 -27.40 5.98 52.64
N ALA A 175 -26.25 6.13 52.00
CA ALA A 175 -24.94 6.01 52.64
C ALA A 175 -24.04 7.19 52.24
N THR A 176 -23.67 7.95 53.26
CA THR A 176 -22.79 9.11 53.25
C THR A 176 -21.33 8.76 52.93
N ALA A 177 -20.66 9.69 52.25
CA ALA A 177 -19.27 9.67 51.80
C ALA A 177 -18.22 9.34 52.87
N THR A 178 -17.10 8.72 52.46
CA THR A 178 -15.72 9.18 52.75
C THR A 178 -14.69 8.25 52.12
N ALA A 179 -14.05 8.69 51.03
CA ALA A 179 -12.66 8.41 50.69
C ALA A 179 -12.32 9.21 49.42
N THR A 180 -11.59 10.30 49.58
CA THR A 180 -10.99 11.04 48.45
C THR A 180 -9.81 10.21 47.93
N PRO A 181 -9.78 9.75 46.67
CA PRO A 181 -8.59 9.11 46.14
C PRO A 181 -7.53 10.19 45.89
N ALA A 182 -6.28 9.88 46.26
CA ALA A 182 -5.11 10.71 45.99
C ALA A 182 -4.95 10.94 44.47
N PRO A 183 -4.39 12.08 44.03
CA PRO A 183 -4.22 12.36 42.61
C PRO A 183 -3.24 11.34 41.99
N PRO A 184 -3.54 10.74 40.82
CA PRO A 184 -2.61 9.84 40.16
C PRO A 184 -1.37 10.64 39.73
N THR A 185 -0.26 10.35 40.40
CA THR A 185 1.08 10.84 40.09
C THR A 185 1.77 9.83 39.17
N THR A 186 1.34 9.75 37.92
CA THR A 186 2.13 9.21 36.80
C THR A 186 1.49 9.69 35.52
N ALA A 187 2.25 10.38 34.66
CA ALA A 187 1.82 10.70 33.31
C ALA A 187 1.65 9.39 32.53
N THR A 188 0.44 8.82 32.56
CA THR A 188 0.04 7.70 31.71
C THR A 188 0.02 8.22 30.27
N THR A 189 0.79 7.58 29.39
CA THR A 189 0.67 7.81 27.95
C THR A 189 -0.80 7.62 27.54
N PRO A 190 -1.39 8.58 26.80
CA PRO A 190 -2.79 8.50 26.42
C PRO A 190 -3.07 7.18 25.70
N ARG A 191 -4.11 6.46 26.13
CA ARG A 191 -4.51 5.20 25.51
C ARG A 191 -5.14 5.51 24.15
N ARG A 192 -4.61 4.86 23.11
CA ARG A 192 -5.12 4.94 21.74
C ARG A 192 -6.03 3.75 21.47
N TYR A 193 -7.11 3.99 20.74
CA TYR A 193 -8.07 2.97 20.34
C TYR A 193 -8.11 2.94 18.81
N PRO A 194 -7.89 1.78 18.19
CA PRO A 194 -8.02 1.64 16.75
C PRO A 194 -9.50 1.76 16.34
N HIS A 195 -9.74 2.17 15.11
CA HIS A 195 -11.02 1.89 14.45
C HIS A 195 -11.21 0.38 14.28
N ASP A 196 -12.45 -0.05 14.02
CA ASP A 196 -12.75 -1.44 13.72
C ASP A 196 -11.88 -1.95 12.56
N ALA A 197 -11.39 -3.18 12.72
CA ALA A 197 -10.52 -3.79 11.74
C ALA A 197 -11.26 -4.12 10.44
N HIS A 198 -10.58 -3.90 9.31
CA HIS A 198 -11.08 -4.22 7.98
C HIS A 198 -9.94 -4.72 7.10
N VAL A 199 -10.22 -5.65 6.18
CA VAL A 199 -9.19 -6.26 5.32
C VAL A 199 -8.46 -5.23 4.45
N LEU A 200 -9.15 -4.17 4.00
CA LEU A 200 -8.55 -3.06 3.25
C LEU A 200 -7.44 -2.35 4.04
N TYR A 201 -7.71 -1.98 5.30
CA TYR A 201 -6.74 -1.27 6.13
C TYR A 201 -5.65 -2.21 6.63
N THR A 202 -5.98 -3.48 6.86
CA THR A 202 -5.00 -4.54 7.16
C THR A 202 -4.01 -4.67 6.00
N LEU A 203 -4.48 -4.69 4.75
CA LEU A 203 -3.58 -4.70 3.60
C LEU A 203 -2.72 -3.42 3.54
N SER A 204 -3.34 -2.24 3.65
CA SER A 204 -2.59 -0.97 3.62
C SER A 204 -1.52 -0.92 4.73
N ALA A 205 -1.81 -1.40 5.93
CA ALA A 205 -0.86 -1.51 7.03
C ALA A 205 0.34 -2.41 6.65
N LEU A 206 0.08 -3.61 6.13
CA LEU A 206 1.15 -4.52 5.69
C LEU A 206 1.96 -3.94 4.52
N GLN A 207 1.34 -3.23 3.59
CA GLN A 207 2.05 -2.54 2.50
C GLN A 207 2.94 -1.40 3.04
N ILE A 208 2.48 -0.64 4.04
CA ILE A 208 3.30 0.37 4.71
C ILE A 208 4.49 -0.28 5.41
N LEU A 209 4.27 -1.36 6.17
CA LEU A 209 5.34 -2.10 6.85
C LEU A 209 6.35 -2.69 5.85
N ALA A 210 5.87 -3.22 4.72
CA ALA A 210 6.71 -3.73 3.63
C ALA A 210 7.62 -2.64 3.05
N MET A 211 7.06 -1.47 2.73
CA MET A 211 7.83 -0.33 2.21
C MET A 211 8.79 0.26 3.25
N ALA A 212 8.36 0.31 4.52
CA ALA A 212 9.15 0.77 5.66
C ALA A 212 10.23 -0.23 6.12
N ASN A 213 10.31 -1.42 5.49
CA ASN A 213 11.19 -2.52 5.89
C ASN A 213 11.01 -2.92 7.37
N ALA A 214 9.76 -3.04 7.78
CA ALA A 214 9.33 -3.30 9.16
C ALA A 214 8.41 -4.54 9.27
N MET A 215 8.50 -5.47 8.31
CA MET A 215 7.75 -6.73 8.34
C MET A 215 8.25 -7.68 9.45
N ASP A 216 9.50 -7.55 9.87
CA ASP A 216 10.10 -8.33 10.96
C ASP A 216 10.02 -7.60 12.33
N ASP A 217 9.20 -6.55 12.45
CA ASP A 217 8.99 -5.86 13.73
C ASP A 217 8.22 -6.75 14.69
N ASP A 218 8.75 -6.99 15.90
CA ASP A 218 8.19 -7.89 16.92
C ASP A 218 6.74 -7.56 17.33
N ARG A 219 6.26 -6.34 17.04
CA ARG A 219 4.88 -5.93 17.31
C ARG A 219 3.87 -6.47 16.30
N LEU A 220 4.32 -6.95 15.14
CA LEU A 220 3.44 -7.53 14.14
C LEU A 220 2.95 -8.91 14.59
N ASP A 221 1.70 -8.97 15.06
CA ASP A 221 1.02 -10.23 15.38
C ASP A 221 0.62 -10.97 14.09
N VAL A 222 1.60 -11.64 13.46
CA VAL A 222 1.42 -12.38 12.20
C VAL A 222 0.29 -13.42 12.34
N ASP A 223 0.27 -14.18 13.43
CA ASP A 223 -0.75 -15.21 13.64
C ASP A 223 -2.14 -14.62 13.85
N GLY A 224 -2.24 -13.48 14.54
CA GLY A 224 -3.48 -12.71 14.66
C GLY A 224 -4.01 -12.20 13.32
N VAL A 225 -3.13 -11.62 12.49
CA VAL A 225 -3.51 -11.15 11.15
C VAL A 225 -3.93 -12.30 10.25
N VAL A 226 -3.21 -13.44 10.28
CA VAL A 226 -3.58 -14.64 9.53
C VAL A 226 -4.96 -15.13 9.97
N ARG A 227 -5.21 -15.26 11.29
CA ARG A 227 -6.50 -15.68 11.84
C ARG A 227 -7.64 -14.74 11.42
N PHE A 228 -7.40 -13.43 11.45
CA PHE A 228 -8.35 -12.43 11.00
C PHE A 228 -8.70 -12.65 9.52
N VAL A 229 -7.68 -12.66 8.64
CA VAL A 229 -7.88 -12.77 7.19
C VAL A 229 -8.50 -14.11 6.80
N SER A 230 -8.05 -15.23 7.37
CA SER A 230 -8.62 -16.54 7.08
C SER A 230 -10.08 -16.65 7.52
N GLY A 231 -10.43 -16.04 8.66
CA GLY A 231 -11.80 -16.06 9.19
C GLY A 231 -12.81 -15.27 8.34
N LEU A 232 -12.34 -14.47 7.38
CA LEU A 232 -13.19 -13.72 6.45
C LEU A 232 -13.62 -14.53 5.23
N GLN A 233 -13.02 -15.70 4.97
CA GLN A 233 -13.44 -16.56 3.87
C GLN A 233 -14.82 -17.19 4.15
N ASN A 234 -15.71 -17.12 3.16
CA ASN A 234 -17.01 -17.77 3.15
C ASN A 234 -16.95 -19.18 2.51
N ASP A 235 -17.99 -19.97 2.73
CA ASP A 235 -18.13 -21.33 2.17
C ASP A 235 -18.16 -21.37 0.63
N ASP A 236 -18.52 -20.27 -0.03
CA ASP A 236 -18.51 -20.15 -1.50
C ASP A 236 -17.15 -19.72 -2.06
N GLY A 237 -16.17 -19.42 -1.19
CA GLY A 237 -14.82 -18.98 -1.53
C GLY A 237 -14.62 -17.47 -1.50
N SER A 238 -15.70 -16.69 -1.43
CA SER A 238 -15.62 -15.23 -1.33
C SER A 238 -15.03 -14.79 0.01
N PHE A 239 -14.59 -13.53 0.08
CA PHE A 239 -14.12 -12.92 1.32
C PHE A 239 -15.02 -11.77 1.73
N ARG A 240 -15.29 -11.69 3.03
CA ARG A 240 -15.93 -10.51 3.64
C ARG A 240 -14.89 -9.44 3.96
N GLY A 241 -15.31 -8.17 4.03
CA GLY A 241 -14.42 -7.06 4.41
C GLY A 241 -14.06 -7.07 5.90
N ASP A 242 -15.04 -7.48 6.72
CA ASP A 242 -15.00 -7.51 8.17
C ASP A 242 -16.10 -8.46 8.72
N MET A 243 -16.46 -8.28 10.00
CA MET A 243 -17.50 -9.06 10.68
C MET A 243 -18.95 -8.73 10.28
N TRP A 244 -19.19 -7.63 9.57
CA TRP A 244 -20.53 -7.18 9.13
C TRP A 244 -20.95 -7.80 7.79
N GLY A 245 -19.98 -8.33 7.05
CA GLY A 245 -20.22 -9.35 6.06
C GLY A 245 -20.53 -8.89 4.64
N GLU A 246 -20.18 -7.64 4.29
CA GLU A 246 -20.09 -7.22 2.88
C GLU A 246 -19.15 -8.15 2.13
N VAL A 247 -19.56 -8.60 0.94
CA VAL A 247 -18.75 -9.40 0.03
C VAL A 247 -18.46 -8.59 -1.22
N ASP A 248 -17.19 -8.55 -1.61
CA ASP A 248 -16.71 -7.85 -2.80
C ASP A 248 -15.39 -8.49 -3.28
N THR A 249 -15.14 -8.53 -4.61
CA THR A 249 -13.88 -9.09 -5.13
C THR A 249 -12.63 -8.34 -4.65
N ARG A 250 -12.76 -7.06 -4.27
CA ARG A 250 -11.72 -6.29 -3.57
C ARG A 250 -11.20 -7.03 -2.34
N PHE A 251 -12.08 -7.63 -1.55
CA PHE A 251 -11.71 -8.30 -0.31
C PHE A 251 -10.98 -9.61 -0.57
N THR A 252 -11.30 -10.30 -1.68
CA THR A 252 -10.59 -11.50 -2.10
C THR A 252 -9.16 -11.18 -2.51
N TYR A 253 -8.96 -10.14 -3.34
CA TYR A 253 -7.63 -9.64 -3.67
C TYR A 253 -6.85 -9.24 -2.41
N CYS A 254 -7.47 -8.49 -1.50
CA CYS A 254 -6.79 -8.03 -0.29
C CYS A 254 -6.40 -9.18 0.64
N ALA A 255 -7.26 -10.18 0.82
CA ALA A 255 -6.98 -11.35 1.64
C ALA A 255 -5.79 -12.15 1.10
N LEU A 256 -5.78 -12.45 -0.20
CA LEU A 256 -4.68 -13.17 -0.84
C LEU A 256 -3.37 -12.38 -0.76
N MET A 257 -3.42 -11.07 -0.96
CA MET A 257 -2.24 -10.21 -0.87
C MET A 257 -1.70 -10.08 0.55
N CYS A 258 -2.55 -9.97 1.58
CA CYS A 258 -2.14 -10.00 2.98
C CYS A 258 -1.37 -11.30 3.30
N LEU A 259 -1.93 -12.44 2.91
CA LEU A 259 -1.29 -13.74 3.13
C LEU A 259 0.01 -13.89 2.34
N ALA A 260 0.07 -13.35 1.12
CA ALA A 260 1.31 -13.33 0.33
C ALA A 260 2.40 -12.49 1.00
N LEU A 261 2.08 -11.29 1.48
CA LEU A 261 3.01 -10.40 2.19
C LEU A 261 3.56 -11.03 3.47
N LEU A 262 2.74 -11.83 4.17
CA LEU A 262 3.15 -12.54 5.38
C LEU A 262 3.88 -13.87 5.12
N GLY A 263 3.99 -14.30 3.85
CA GLY A 263 4.54 -15.62 3.51
C GLY A 263 3.66 -16.78 4.01
N LYS A 264 2.34 -16.56 4.13
CA LYS A 264 1.34 -17.50 4.65
C LYS A 264 0.28 -17.90 3.63
N LEU A 265 0.39 -17.41 2.40
CA LEU A 265 -0.45 -17.88 1.30
C LEU A 265 -0.13 -19.35 1.03
N PRO A 266 -1.13 -20.26 1.03
CA PRO A 266 -0.90 -21.66 0.71
C PRO A 266 -0.24 -21.81 -0.67
N PRO A 267 0.74 -22.72 -0.83
CA PRO A 267 1.29 -22.99 -2.15
C PRO A 267 0.18 -23.53 -3.08
N PRO A 268 0.33 -23.39 -4.41
CA PRO A 268 -0.53 -24.12 -5.33
C PRO A 268 -0.38 -25.62 -5.01
N PRO A 269 -1.48 -26.37 -4.89
CA PRO A 269 -1.39 -27.77 -4.51
C PRO A 269 -0.60 -28.54 -5.57
N ASN A 270 0.25 -29.44 -5.08
CA ASN A 270 0.77 -30.52 -5.87
C ASN A 270 -0.13 -31.76 -5.64
N ASP A 271 -0.11 -32.72 -6.56
CA ASP A 271 -0.95 -33.93 -6.50
C ASP A 271 -0.75 -34.79 -5.22
N ASN A 272 0.18 -34.42 -4.32
CA ASN A 272 0.59 -35.19 -3.14
C ASN A 272 0.47 -34.44 -1.81
N ASP A 273 0.02 -33.18 -1.77
CA ASP A 273 -0.10 -32.42 -0.53
C ASP A 273 -1.46 -32.67 0.11
N ASP A 274 -1.43 -33.30 1.29
CA ASP A 274 -2.61 -33.42 2.15
C ASP A 274 -3.14 -32.01 2.45
N GLU A 275 -4.39 -31.77 2.04
CA GLU A 275 -5.22 -30.55 2.17
C GLU A 275 -5.35 -30.02 3.62
N CYS A 276 -4.68 -30.62 4.59
CA CYS A 276 -5.14 -30.70 5.97
C CYS A 276 -4.68 -29.54 6.88
N ASN A 277 -3.92 -28.54 6.39
CA ASN A 277 -3.43 -27.41 7.20
C ASN A 277 -3.41 -26.05 6.46
N ALA A 278 -4.10 -25.90 5.33
CA ALA A 278 -4.16 -24.61 4.63
C ALA A 278 -4.99 -23.60 5.43
N VAL A 279 -4.49 -22.37 5.57
CA VAL A 279 -5.20 -21.30 6.31
C VAL A 279 -6.43 -20.79 5.55
N ILE A 280 -6.50 -21.00 4.24
CA ILE A 280 -7.64 -20.67 3.37
C ILE A 280 -7.73 -21.69 2.21
N ASP A 281 -8.90 -21.76 1.57
CA ASP A 281 -9.11 -22.50 0.32
C ASP A 281 -8.89 -21.57 -0.89
N VAL A 282 -7.67 -21.58 -1.43
CA VAL A 282 -7.26 -20.73 -2.57
C VAL A 282 -8.02 -21.10 -3.86
N HIS A 283 -8.33 -22.38 -4.07
CA HIS A 283 -9.06 -22.82 -5.26
C HIS A 283 -10.50 -22.33 -5.26
N ARG A 284 -11.16 -22.38 -4.11
CA ARG A 284 -12.52 -21.88 -3.97
C ARG A 284 -12.56 -20.36 -4.12
N ALA A 285 -11.56 -19.64 -3.60
CA ALA A 285 -11.40 -18.22 -3.85
C ALA A 285 -11.27 -17.92 -5.36
N ALA A 286 -10.41 -18.65 -6.08
CA ALA A 286 -10.26 -18.49 -7.53
C ALA A 286 -11.56 -18.82 -8.29
N ARG A 287 -12.29 -19.87 -7.91
CA ARG A 287 -13.59 -20.21 -8.50
C ARG A 287 -14.65 -19.11 -8.24
N TYR A 288 -14.68 -18.55 -7.04
CA TYR A 288 -15.58 -17.43 -6.72
C TYR A 288 -15.27 -16.22 -7.59
N VAL A 289 -13.99 -15.83 -7.71
CA VAL A 289 -13.55 -14.76 -8.60
C VAL A 289 -14.01 -15.01 -10.04
N MET A 290 -13.82 -16.23 -10.56
CA MET A 290 -14.28 -16.59 -11.91
C MET A 290 -15.80 -16.52 -12.08
N SER A 291 -16.58 -16.75 -11.02
CA SER A 291 -18.05 -16.60 -11.06
C SER A 291 -18.50 -15.12 -11.12
N CYS A 292 -17.59 -14.18 -10.87
CA CYS A 292 -17.84 -12.74 -11.03
C CYS A 292 -17.59 -12.23 -12.46
N ARG A 293 -17.11 -13.10 -13.37
CA ARG A 293 -16.89 -12.78 -14.77
C ARG A 293 -18.22 -12.65 -15.52
N ASN A 294 -18.34 -11.62 -16.35
CA ASN A 294 -19.50 -11.37 -17.21
C ASN A 294 -19.23 -11.79 -18.66
N PHE A 295 -20.31 -11.81 -19.46
CA PHE A 295 -20.27 -12.17 -20.88
C PHE A 295 -19.38 -11.26 -21.74
N ASP A 296 -19.12 -10.03 -21.27
CA ASP A 296 -18.29 -9.05 -21.96
C ASP A 296 -16.78 -9.23 -21.65
N GLY A 297 -16.43 -10.29 -20.91
CA GLY A 297 -15.08 -10.60 -20.46
C GLY A 297 -14.68 -9.87 -19.17
N GLY A 298 -15.39 -8.80 -18.79
CA GLY A 298 -15.13 -8.04 -17.57
C GLY A 298 -15.58 -8.75 -16.29
N PHE A 299 -15.33 -8.12 -15.15
CA PHE A 299 -15.68 -8.65 -13.82
C PHE A 299 -16.45 -7.62 -13.00
N GLY A 300 -17.47 -8.09 -12.29
CA GLY A 300 -18.22 -7.31 -11.31
C GLY A 300 -17.72 -7.49 -9.88
N SER A 301 -18.27 -6.71 -8.93
CA SER A 301 -17.95 -6.82 -7.50
C SER A 301 -18.44 -8.12 -6.85
N THR A 302 -19.46 -8.73 -7.42
CA THR A 302 -20.04 -10.02 -7.06
C THR A 302 -20.64 -10.67 -8.32
N PRO A 303 -21.04 -11.96 -8.31
CA PRO A 303 -21.65 -12.60 -9.46
C PRO A 303 -22.88 -11.84 -9.99
N GLY A 304 -22.85 -11.51 -11.28
CA GLY A 304 -23.90 -10.76 -11.97
C GLY A 304 -23.87 -9.24 -11.76
N ALA A 305 -22.92 -8.70 -10.99
CA ALA A 305 -22.70 -7.26 -10.92
C ALA A 305 -22.08 -6.72 -12.21
N GLU A 306 -22.31 -5.43 -12.51
CA GLU A 306 -21.78 -4.78 -13.72
C GLU A 306 -20.24 -4.85 -13.79
N SER A 307 -19.72 -5.14 -14.98
CA SER A 307 -18.28 -5.11 -15.25
C SER A 307 -17.68 -3.74 -14.94
N HIS A 308 -16.64 -3.72 -14.11
CA HIS A 308 -15.98 -2.49 -13.68
C HIS A 308 -14.46 -2.68 -13.63
N ALA A 309 -13.69 -1.75 -14.20
CA ALA A 309 -12.25 -1.88 -14.33
C ALA A 309 -11.51 -2.06 -12.99
N GLY A 310 -11.97 -1.40 -11.93
CA GLY A 310 -11.44 -1.61 -10.58
C GLY A 310 -11.66 -3.05 -10.06
N GLN A 311 -12.81 -3.66 -10.40
CA GLN A 311 -13.13 -5.03 -10.03
C GLN A 311 -12.36 -6.04 -10.91
N VAL A 312 -12.18 -5.71 -12.19
CA VAL A 312 -11.29 -6.45 -13.08
C VAL A 312 -9.88 -6.52 -12.50
N PHE A 313 -9.29 -5.38 -12.07
CA PHE A 313 -7.99 -5.40 -11.41
C PHE A 313 -7.97 -6.36 -10.22
N CYS A 314 -8.94 -6.24 -9.30
CA CYS A 314 -8.99 -7.10 -8.12
C CYS A 314 -9.09 -8.59 -8.50
N CYS A 315 -9.93 -8.94 -9.48
CA CYS A 315 -10.09 -10.31 -9.94
C CYS A 315 -8.82 -10.87 -10.60
N ILE A 316 -8.21 -10.10 -11.51
CA ILE A 316 -7.01 -10.52 -12.23
C ILE A 316 -5.79 -10.59 -11.30
N GLY A 317 -5.64 -9.62 -10.40
CA GLY A 317 -4.62 -9.65 -9.34
C GLY A 317 -4.82 -10.84 -8.39
N ALA A 318 -6.06 -11.13 -7.99
CA ALA A 318 -6.37 -12.28 -7.13
C ALA A 318 -6.01 -13.61 -7.84
N LEU A 319 -6.41 -13.80 -9.09
CA LEU A 319 -6.06 -14.99 -9.87
C LEU A 319 -4.54 -15.10 -10.09
N SER A 320 -3.86 -13.99 -10.30
CA SER A 320 -2.41 -13.92 -10.44
C SER A 320 -1.68 -14.37 -9.18
N ILE A 321 -2.06 -13.86 -8.01
CA ILE A 321 -1.52 -14.26 -6.70
C ILE A 321 -1.87 -15.72 -6.37
N ALA A 322 -3.09 -16.16 -6.72
CA ALA A 322 -3.57 -17.52 -6.53
C ALA A 322 -3.03 -18.54 -7.55
N HIS A 323 -2.10 -18.14 -8.42
CA HIS A 323 -1.56 -18.99 -9.49
C HIS A 323 -2.64 -19.66 -10.37
N SER A 324 -3.73 -18.93 -10.63
CA SER A 324 -4.94 -19.42 -11.30
C SER A 324 -5.29 -18.65 -12.58
N LEU A 325 -4.34 -17.93 -13.21
CA LEU A 325 -4.62 -17.18 -14.45
C LEU A 325 -5.00 -18.08 -15.64
N HIS A 326 -4.63 -19.36 -15.61
CA HIS A 326 -5.05 -20.34 -16.62
C HIS A 326 -6.57 -20.46 -16.74
N LEU A 327 -7.33 -20.11 -15.69
CA LEU A 327 -8.79 -20.08 -15.70
C LEU A 327 -9.35 -18.99 -16.63
N LEU A 328 -8.57 -17.95 -16.97
CA LEU A 328 -9.00 -16.94 -17.94
C LEU A 328 -9.07 -17.49 -19.36
N ASN A 329 -8.25 -18.50 -19.68
CA ASN A 329 -8.16 -19.08 -21.02
C ASN A 329 -9.19 -20.20 -21.26
N ASN A 330 -9.73 -20.81 -20.20
CA ASN A 330 -10.68 -21.91 -20.30
C ASN A 330 -12.11 -21.36 -20.43
N ASP A 331 -12.66 -21.38 -21.64
CA ASP A 331 -14.09 -21.13 -21.79
C ASP A 331 -14.91 -22.32 -21.33
N VAL A 332 -15.99 -22.03 -20.60
CA VAL A 332 -16.99 -23.03 -20.20
C VAL A 332 -18.17 -23.06 -21.17
N ASN A 333 -18.27 -22.08 -22.11
CA ASN A 333 -19.47 -21.87 -22.91
C ASN A 333 -19.27 -21.57 -24.40
N ASP A 334 -18.07 -21.29 -24.92
CA ASP A 334 -17.88 -21.14 -26.36
C ASP A 334 -17.37 -22.44 -26.99
N GLY A 335 -18.26 -23.06 -27.78
CA GLY A 335 -17.89 -24.13 -28.68
C GLY A 335 -16.94 -23.61 -29.75
N ASP A 336 -15.68 -24.02 -29.66
CA ASP A 336 -14.74 -24.30 -30.77
C ASP A 336 -14.42 -23.17 -31.79
N TYR A 337 -15.10 -22.02 -31.76
CA TYR A 337 -15.10 -21.09 -32.89
C TYR A 337 -13.82 -20.26 -33.02
N ASP A 338 -13.05 -20.07 -31.95
CA ASP A 338 -11.86 -19.20 -31.97
C ASP A 338 -10.53 -19.88 -31.58
N ARG A 339 -10.57 -21.18 -31.28
CA ARG A 339 -9.35 -21.97 -31.04
C ARG A 339 -8.50 -22.10 -32.31
N ASP A 340 -9.15 -22.18 -33.46
CA ASP A 340 -8.50 -22.31 -34.78
C ASP A 340 -7.89 -20.99 -35.29
N ASN A 341 -8.28 -19.83 -34.73
CA ASN A 341 -7.68 -18.52 -35.04
C ASN A 341 -6.66 -18.04 -33.98
N GLY A 342 -6.45 -18.81 -32.91
CA GLY A 342 -5.48 -18.49 -31.85
C GLY A 342 -5.92 -17.38 -30.88
N GLY A 343 -7.22 -17.06 -30.81
CA GLY A 343 -7.76 -16.12 -29.83
C GLY A 343 -7.82 -16.73 -28.42
N CYS A 344 -7.34 -16.00 -27.41
CA CYS A 344 -7.48 -16.41 -26.01
C CYS A 344 -8.60 -15.62 -25.34
N ASN A 345 -9.32 -16.22 -24.39
CA ASN A 345 -10.39 -15.52 -23.66
C ASN A 345 -9.91 -14.31 -22.85
N ALA A 346 -8.60 -14.23 -22.56
CA ALA A 346 -7.99 -13.03 -22.02
C ALA A 346 -8.03 -11.85 -23.02
N ASP A 347 -8.10 -12.10 -24.33
CA ASP A 347 -8.23 -11.07 -25.36
C ASP A 347 -9.62 -10.41 -25.37
N LEU A 348 -10.71 -11.15 -25.06
CA LEU A 348 -12.03 -10.53 -24.88
C LEU A 348 -12.01 -9.53 -23.72
N LEU A 349 -11.40 -9.91 -22.59
CA LEU A 349 -11.18 -9.00 -21.47
C LEU A 349 -10.27 -7.82 -21.85
N ALA A 350 -9.17 -8.08 -22.56
CA ALA A 350 -8.24 -7.05 -23.01
C ALA A 350 -8.92 -6.04 -23.95
N TRP A 351 -9.79 -6.52 -24.83
CA TRP A 351 -10.60 -5.69 -25.71
C TRP A 351 -11.56 -4.82 -24.90
N TRP A 352 -12.28 -5.42 -23.94
CA TRP A 352 -13.17 -4.66 -23.05
C TRP A 352 -12.45 -3.56 -22.29
N LEU A 353 -11.21 -3.82 -21.84
CA LEU A 353 -10.34 -2.85 -21.17
C LEU A 353 -9.81 -1.77 -22.12
N ALA A 354 -9.44 -2.13 -23.35
CA ALA A 354 -8.94 -1.19 -24.35
C ALA A 354 -10.02 -0.19 -24.79
N GLU A 355 -11.27 -0.65 -24.94
CA GLU A 355 -12.46 0.17 -25.23
C GLU A 355 -12.88 1.08 -24.06
N ARG A 356 -12.08 1.19 -23.00
CA ARG A 356 -12.23 2.22 -21.96
C ARG A 356 -11.47 3.49 -22.29
N GLN A 357 -10.56 3.48 -23.26
CA GLN A 357 -9.81 4.67 -23.63
C GLN A 357 -10.72 5.66 -24.36
N CYS A 358 -10.95 6.81 -23.73
CA CYS A 358 -11.82 7.85 -24.24
C CYS A 358 -11.06 8.76 -25.22
N ASP A 359 -11.80 9.61 -25.95
CA ASP A 359 -11.23 10.62 -26.85
C ASP A 359 -10.24 11.57 -26.15
N SER A 360 -10.41 11.80 -24.85
CA SER A 360 -9.49 12.60 -24.02
C SER A 360 -8.11 11.94 -23.84
N GLY A 361 -7.97 10.65 -24.17
CA GLY A 361 -6.79 9.84 -23.90
C GLY A 361 -6.83 9.11 -22.56
N GLY A 362 -7.63 9.60 -21.61
CA GLY A 362 -7.87 8.96 -20.33
C GLY A 362 -8.75 7.73 -20.44
N LEU A 363 -8.83 6.96 -19.35
CA LEU A 363 -9.58 5.71 -19.30
C LEU A 363 -10.78 5.83 -18.36
N ASN A 364 -11.90 5.17 -18.67
CA ASN A 364 -13.07 5.10 -17.79
C ASN A 364 -13.22 3.72 -17.13
N GLY A 365 -14.00 3.66 -16.04
CA GLY A 365 -14.17 2.41 -15.28
C GLY A 365 -15.17 1.43 -15.89
N ARG A 366 -16.10 1.93 -16.69
CA ARG A 366 -17.19 1.16 -17.32
C ARG A 366 -17.74 1.94 -18.50
N PRO A 367 -18.43 1.28 -19.46
CA PRO A 367 -18.99 1.94 -20.64
C PRO A 367 -19.84 3.18 -20.31
N GLU A 368 -19.83 4.16 -21.22
CA GLU A 368 -20.63 5.39 -21.14
C GLU A 368 -20.33 6.27 -19.89
N LYS A 369 -19.17 6.09 -19.25
CA LYS A 369 -18.68 6.96 -18.17
C LYS A 369 -17.52 7.82 -18.64
N GLN A 370 -17.26 8.89 -17.87
CA GLN A 370 -16.14 9.79 -18.12
C GLN A 370 -14.82 9.14 -17.73
N ALA A 371 -13.74 9.59 -18.38
CA ALA A 371 -12.39 9.24 -18.00
C ALA A 371 -12.07 9.73 -16.57
N ASP A 372 -11.17 9.02 -15.91
CA ASP A 372 -10.71 9.28 -14.55
C ASP A 372 -9.29 8.70 -14.40
N VAL A 373 -8.36 9.48 -13.84
CA VAL A 373 -6.95 9.14 -13.72
C VAL A 373 -6.73 7.81 -12.99
N CYS A 374 -7.54 7.43 -12.01
CA CYS A 374 -7.28 6.20 -11.25
C CYS A 374 -7.38 4.94 -12.13
N TYR A 375 -8.17 4.96 -13.20
CA TYR A 375 -8.25 3.85 -14.16
C TYR A 375 -6.97 3.67 -14.97
N SER A 376 -6.07 4.66 -14.98
CA SER A 376 -4.70 4.47 -15.47
C SER A 376 -4.01 3.33 -14.73
N TRP A 377 -4.21 3.21 -13.42
CA TRP A 377 -3.73 2.04 -12.68
C TRP A 377 -4.62 0.82 -12.91
N TRP A 378 -5.92 0.92 -12.63
CA TRP A 378 -6.81 -0.24 -12.62
C TRP A 378 -6.83 -1.02 -13.94
N ILE A 379 -6.74 -0.32 -15.07
CA ILE A 379 -6.75 -0.95 -16.40
C ILE A 379 -5.34 -1.36 -16.82
N LEU A 380 -4.33 -0.49 -16.67
CA LEU A 380 -2.98 -0.84 -17.10
C LEU A 380 -2.39 -1.97 -16.27
N SER A 381 -2.71 -2.07 -14.99
CA SER A 381 -2.29 -3.21 -14.17
C SER A 381 -2.89 -4.50 -14.71
N ALA A 382 -4.21 -4.56 -14.93
CA ALA A 382 -4.85 -5.74 -15.50
C ALA A 382 -4.26 -6.11 -16.88
N LEU A 383 -4.09 -5.12 -17.76
CA LEU A 383 -3.44 -5.30 -19.07
C LEU A 383 -1.97 -5.72 -18.95
N SER A 384 -1.24 -5.26 -17.93
CA SER A 384 0.13 -5.70 -17.67
C SER A 384 0.16 -7.17 -17.28
N ILE A 385 -0.76 -7.60 -16.41
CA ILE A 385 -0.84 -9.00 -15.96
C ILE A 385 -1.19 -9.94 -17.13
N ILE A 386 -2.06 -9.52 -18.05
CA ILE A 386 -2.44 -10.35 -19.20
C ILE A 386 -1.60 -10.10 -20.47
N GLY A 387 -0.57 -9.25 -20.41
CA GLY A 387 0.34 -9.00 -21.53
C GLY A 387 -0.30 -8.23 -22.70
N ARG A 388 -1.06 -7.17 -22.43
CA ARG A 388 -1.83 -6.41 -23.45
C ARG A 388 -1.73 -4.89 -23.29
N VAL A 389 -0.75 -4.38 -22.56
CA VAL A 389 -0.53 -2.92 -22.36
C VAL A 389 -0.44 -2.16 -23.68
N GLY A 390 0.17 -2.77 -24.71
CA GLY A 390 0.32 -2.18 -26.04
C GLY A 390 -0.99 -1.90 -26.79
N TRP A 391 -2.15 -2.29 -26.25
CA TRP A 391 -3.46 -2.01 -26.83
C TRP A 391 -3.99 -0.62 -26.44
N ILE A 392 -3.33 0.07 -25.52
CA ILE A 392 -3.64 1.44 -25.12
C ILE A 392 -2.72 2.41 -25.86
N ASP A 393 -3.26 3.54 -26.34
CA ASP A 393 -2.44 4.66 -26.77
C ASP A 393 -1.79 5.31 -25.54
N THR A 394 -0.60 4.84 -25.20
CA THR A 394 0.14 5.26 -24.01
C THR A 394 0.52 6.75 -24.05
N ASN A 395 0.69 7.33 -25.23
CA ASN A 395 1.05 8.74 -25.36
C ASN A 395 -0.16 9.63 -25.04
N LYS A 396 -1.35 9.29 -25.53
CA LYS A 396 -2.59 9.98 -25.16
C LYS A 396 -2.89 9.83 -23.67
N LEU A 397 -2.69 8.64 -23.11
CA LEU A 397 -2.91 8.42 -21.67
C LEU A 397 -1.92 9.22 -20.82
N GLY A 398 -0.64 9.25 -21.18
CA GLY A 398 0.36 10.07 -20.50
C GLY A 398 -0.03 11.55 -20.49
N ARG A 399 -0.46 12.09 -21.64
CA ARG A 399 -0.95 13.48 -21.75
C ARG A 399 -2.15 13.73 -20.85
N PHE A 400 -3.10 12.80 -20.82
CA PHE A 400 -4.28 12.93 -19.97
C PHE A 400 -3.87 13.02 -18.49
N ILE A 401 -2.98 12.14 -18.02
CA ILE A 401 -2.51 12.16 -16.62
C ILE A 401 -1.78 13.47 -16.30
N LEU A 402 -0.87 13.93 -17.17
CA LEU A 402 -0.14 15.19 -16.94
C LEU A 402 -1.08 16.41 -16.98
N ASN A 403 -2.14 16.40 -17.80
CA ASN A 403 -3.15 17.46 -17.80
C ASN A 403 -4.02 17.48 -16.52
N CYS A 404 -3.95 16.44 -15.68
CA CYS A 404 -4.65 16.38 -14.40
C CYS A 404 -3.75 16.78 -13.22
N GLN A 405 -2.48 17.15 -13.46
CA GLN A 405 -1.64 17.69 -12.41
C GLN A 405 -2.01 19.13 -12.09
N ASP A 406 -1.79 19.54 -10.84
CA ASP A 406 -1.85 20.94 -10.47
C ASP A 406 -0.51 21.63 -10.77
N ASP A 407 -0.58 22.80 -11.40
CA ASP A 407 0.59 23.55 -11.87
C ASP A 407 1.23 24.42 -10.77
N GLU A 408 0.53 24.66 -9.66
CA GLU A 408 0.98 25.54 -8.57
C GLU A 408 1.42 24.75 -7.34
N ASP A 409 0.54 23.90 -6.81
CA ASP A 409 0.73 23.15 -5.57
C ASP A 409 1.17 21.71 -5.80
N GLY A 410 0.97 21.18 -7.01
CA GLY A 410 1.20 19.78 -7.35
C GLY A 410 0.10 18.84 -6.88
N GLY A 411 0.39 17.54 -6.95
CA GLY A 411 -0.64 16.48 -6.89
C GLY A 411 -1.31 16.26 -8.24
N ILE A 412 -2.10 15.19 -8.35
CA ILE A 412 -2.86 14.82 -9.55
C ILE A 412 -4.31 14.56 -9.15
N ALA A 413 -5.25 15.14 -9.88
CA ALA A 413 -6.69 14.96 -9.71
C ALA A 413 -7.24 13.81 -10.57
N ASP A 414 -8.52 13.51 -10.44
CA ASP A 414 -9.22 12.55 -11.30
C ASP A 414 -9.38 13.05 -12.74
N ARG A 415 -9.53 14.36 -12.93
CA ARG A 415 -9.66 15.02 -14.24
C ARG A 415 -8.94 16.37 -14.30
N PRO A 416 -8.71 16.93 -15.50
CA PRO A 416 -8.14 18.26 -15.62
C PRO A 416 -9.01 19.30 -14.91
N GLN A 417 -8.37 20.19 -14.16
CA GLN A 417 -8.97 21.28 -13.38
C GLN A 417 -9.76 20.86 -12.11
N ASP A 418 -9.86 19.57 -11.82
CA ASP A 418 -10.41 19.09 -10.56
C ASP A 418 -9.36 19.19 -9.43
N MET A 419 -9.80 19.09 -8.17
CA MET A 419 -8.90 19.21 -7.01
C MET A 419 -8.05 17.93 -6.83
N PRO A 420 -6.72 18.05 -6.67
CA PRO A 420 -5.87 16.90 -6.42
C PRO A 420 -6.17 16.20 -5.09
N ASP A 421 -6.07 14.88 -5.10
CA ASP A 421 -6.02 14.04 -3.90
C ASP A 421 -4.86 13.04 -3.97
N VAL A 422 -4.47 12.47 -2.83
CA VAL A 422 -3.34 11.54 -2.77
C VAL A 422 -3.62 10.20 -3.45
N TYR A 423 -4.89 9.81 -3.57
CA TYR A 423 -5.28 8.56 -4.25
C TYR A 423 -5.01 8.67 -5.75
N HIS A 424 -5.51 9.73 -6.41
CA HIS A 424 -5.28 10.00 -7.83
C HIS A 424 -3.81 10.37 -8.09
N THR A 425 -3.15 11.08 -7.16
CA THR A 425 -1.70 11.32 -7.24
C THR A 425 -0.93 10.00 -7.31
N PHE A 426 -1.18 9.07 -6.40
CA PHE A 426 -0.50 7.78 -6.40
C PHE A 426 -0.81 6.96 -7.65
N PHE A 427 -2.09 6.78 -8.00
CA PHE A 427 -2.45 5.94 -9.14
C PHE A 427 -2.15 6.56 -10.50
N GLY A 428 -2.09 7.88 -10.61
CA GLY A 428 -1.56 8.60 -11.77
C GLY A 428 -0.06 8.33 -11.95
N LEU A 429 0.74 8.41 -10.88
CA LEU A 429 2.16 8.06 -10.91
C LEU A 429 2.39 6.58 -11.26
N CYS A 430 1.60 5.67 -10.70
CA CYS A 430 1.65 4.26 -11.07
C CYS A 430 1.31 4.05 -12.56
N GLY A 431 0.30 4.75 -13.08
CA GLY A 431 -0.04 4.74 -14.50
C GLY A 431 1.13 5.20 -15.39
N LEU A 432 1.76 6.33 -15.06
CA LEU A 432 2.94 6.86 -15.76
C LEU A 432 4.13 5.90 -15.68
N SER A 433 4.30 5.20 -14.56
CA SER A 433 5.31 4.16 -14.38
C SER A 433 5.05 2.96 -15.31
N LEU A 434 3.82 2.44 -15.35
CA LEU A 434 3.48 1.24 -16.14
C LEU A 434 3.60 1.46 -17.65
N ILE A 435 3.33 2.67 -18.14
CA ILE A 435 3.55 3.01 -19.57
C ILE A 435 5.01 3.42 -19.88
N GLY A 436 5.92 3.30 -18.90
CA GLY A 436 7.33 3.64 -19.04
C GLY A 436 7.62 5.12 -19.26
N HIS A 437 6.65 6.01 -18.99
CA HIS A 437 6.84 7.45 -19.21
C HIS A 437 7.74 8.07 -18.15
N MET A 438 7.65 7.62 -16.89
CA MET A 438 8.58 8.07 -15.83
C MET A 438 10.04 7.75 -16.17
N ASP A 439 10.35 6.60 -16.78
CA ASP A 439 11.71 6.26 -17.23
C ASP A 439 12.21 7.21 -18.34
N LYS A 440 11.33 7.61 -19.26
CA LYS A 440 11.65 8.59 -20.32
C LYS A 440 11.95 9.97 -19.71
N ILE A 441 11.06 10.47 -18.85
CA ILE A 441 11.25 11.75 -18.13
C ILE A 441 12.56 11.71 -17.34
N GLY A 442 12.78 10.63 -16.59
CA GLY A 442 13.96 10.44 -15.77
C GLY A 442 15.26 10.52 -16.56
N LYS A 443 15.33 9.84 -17.72
CA LYS A 443 16.49 9.92 -18.62
C LYS A 443 16.80 11.34 -19.07
N GLY A 444 15.77 12.13 -19.37
CA GLY A 444 15.94 13.53 -19.79
C GLY A 444 16.60 14.42 -18.72
N ILE A 445 16.41 14.10 -17.45
CA ILE A 445 16.97 14.88 -16.31
C ILE A 445 18.05 14.13 -15.53
N GLY A 446 18.53 12.98 -16.02
CA GLY A 446 19.53 12.15 -15.34
C GLY A 446 19.04 11.51 -14.03
N LYS A 447 17.72 11.39 -13.83
CA LYS A 447 17.09 10.77 -12.66
C LYS A 447 16.56 9.37 -13.01
N ARG A 448 16.65 8.43 -12.08
CA ARG A 448 16.00 7.13 -12.20
C ARG A 448 14.86 7.04 -11.19
N TYR A 449 13.63 6.96 -11.68
CA TYR A 449 12.47 6.68 -10.84
C TYR A 449 12.37 5.20 -10.52
N ARG A 450 11.73 4.87 -9.39
CA ARG A 450 11.41 3.49 -9.05
C ARG A 450 10.22 3.01 -9.87
N GLU A 451 10.21 1.72 -10.14
CA GLU A 451 9.16 1.06 -10.92
C GLU A 451 8.17 0.41 -9.94
N VAL A 452 6.88 0.44 -10.29
CA VAL A 452 5.81 -0.25 -9.55
C VAL A 452 5.53 -1.64 -10.14
N ASP A 453 5.28 -2.62 -9.28
CA ASP A 453 4.80 -3.93 -9.69
C ASP A 453 3.28 -3.90 -9.95
N PRO A 454 2.79 -4.38 -11.10
CA PRO A 454 1.39 -4.28 -11.48
C PRO A 454 0.47 -5.13 -10.62
N VAL A 455 0.94 -6.23 -10.03
CA VAL A 455 0.10 -7.11 -9.21
C VAL A 455 0.00 -6.58 -7.80
N PHE A 456 1.12 -6.15 -7.21
CA PHE A 456 1.18 -5.82 -5.79
C PHE A 456 1.05 -4.32 -5.47
N ALA A 457 1.05 -3.43 -6.48
CA ALA A 457 1.05 -1.98 -6.26
C ALA A 457 2.17 -1.51 -5.30
N LEU A 458 3.30 -2.21 -5.29
CA LEU A 458 4.49 -1.92 -4.49
C LEU A 458 5.69 -1.67 -5.40
N PRO A 459 6.72 -0.92 -4.95
CA PRO A 459 7.95 -0.82 -5.71
C PRO A 459 8.56 -2.20 -5.98
N THR A 460 9.04 -2.43 -7.20
CA THR A 460 9.51 -3.76 -7.63
C THR A 460 10.69 -4.29 -6.82
N ASP A 461 11.49 -3.42 -6.20
CA ASP A 461 12.56 -3.81 -5.26
C ASP A 461 12.04 -4.31 -3.91
N VAL A 462 10.91 -3.79 -3.43
CA VAL A 462 10.23 -4.29 -2.23
C VAL A 462 9.64 -5.67 -2.51
N VAL A 463 8.97 -5.85 -3.65
CA VAL A 463 8.40 -7.13 -4.07
C VAL A 463 9.46 -8.24 -4.14
N ARG A 464 10.63 -7.93 -4.73
CA ARG A 464 11.78 -8.85 -4.75
C ARG A 464 12.33 -9.16 -3.37
N ARG A 465 12.53 -8.13 -2.55
CA ARG A 465 13.10 -8.28 -1.20
C ARG A 465 12.25 -9.26 -0.37
N LEU A 466 10.93 -9.19 -0.53
CA LEU A 466 9.98 -10.06 0.15
C LEU A 466 9.76 -11.41 -0.57
N GLY A 467 10.35 -11.62 -1.75
CA GLY A 467 10.23 -12.87 -2.50
C GLY A 467 8.80 -13.18 -2.97
N LEU A 468 7.96 -12.15 -3.16
CA LEU A 468 6.57 -12.31 -3.59
C LEU A 468 6.49 -12.89 -5.00
N ARG A 469 5.46 -13.70 -5.26
CA ARG A 469 5.24 -14.40 -6.52
C ARG A 469 3.81 -14.21 -7.01
N ALA A 470 3.67 -14.09 -8.31
CA ALA A 470 2.41 -13.89 -9.00
C ALA A 470 2.55 -14.35 -10.46
N GLN A 471 1.47 -14.80 -11.10
CA GLN A 471 1.48 -15.17 -12.53
C GLN A 471 1.25 -13.97 -13.45
N VAL A 472 1.76 -14.05 -14.66
CA VAL A 472 1.42 -13.16 -15.78
C VAL A 472 1.25 -13.98 -17.05
N ILE A 473 0.42 -13.53 -17.99
CA ILE A 473 0.27 -14.15 -19.31
C ILE A 473 1.32 -13.55 -20.23
N SER A 474 2.12 -14.40 -20.88
CA SER A 474 3.19 -13.96 -21.77
C SER A 474 2.66 -13.44 -23.12
N ASN A 475 3.43 -12.55 -23.76
CA ASN A 475 3.18 -12.06 -25.13
C ASN A 475 3.54 -13.09 -26.22
N LEU A 476 3.99 -14.30 -25.85
CA LEU A 476 4.34 -15.34 -26.82
C LEU A 476 3.06 -15.92 -27.44
N ALA A 477 3.10 -16.15 -28.75
CA ALA A 477 1.98 -16.69 -29.51
C ALA A 477 1.44 -17.95 -28.80
N ASN A 478 0.14 -17.91 -28.46
CA ASN A 478 -0.70 -18.91 -27.76
C ASN A 478 -1.16 -18.52 -26.34
N GLY A 479 -0.69 -17.42 -25.75
CA GLY A 479 -1.20 -16.97 -24.44
C GLY A 479 -0.91 -17.95 -23.29
N ASP A 480 0.17 -18.72 -23.43
CA ASP A 480 0.62 -19.68 -22.43
C ASP A 480 0.94 -18.95 -21.10
N VAL A 481 0.39 -19.49 -20.01
CA VAL A 481 0.70 -19.10 -18.63
C VAL A 481 2.06 -19.69 -18.30
N ASP A 482 3.05 -18.86 -18.01
CA ASP A 482 4.37 -19.35 -17.65
C ASP A 482 4.53 -19.41 -16.13
N ASP A 483 4.49 -20.63 -15.59
CA ASP A 483 4.69 -20.91 -14.16
C ASP A 483 6.10 -20.55 -13.64
N ARG A 484 7.02 -20.14 -14.53
CA ARG A 484 8.42 -19.78 -14.20
C ARG A 484 8.77 -18.30 -14.44
N LEU A 485 7.87 -17.41 -14.86
CA LEU A 485 8.22 -16.02 -15.23
C LEU A 485 7.80 -14.99 -14.17
N ARG A 486 8.68 -14.25 -13.51
CA ARG A 486 10.12 -14.29 -13.17
C ARG A 486 10.24 -13.15 -12.14
N MET A 487 11.32 -13.05 -11.38
CA MET A 487 11.51 -12.00 -10.35
C MET A 487 11.44 -10.53 -10.84
N HIS A 488 11.07 -10.28 -12.10
CA HIS A 488 10.73 -9.00 -12.74
C HIS A 488 10.15 -9.19 -14.15
N SER A 489 8.99 -8.59 -14.46
CA SER A 489 8.69 -8.17 -15.84
C SER A 489 7.69 -7.02 -15.90
N ILE A 490 8.09 -5.91 -16.51
CA ILE A 490 7.29 -4.68 -16.75
C ILE A 490 6.86 -4.68 -18.23
N LEU A 491 6.21 -5.78 -18.61
CA LEU A 491 6.30 -6.46 -19.90
C LEU A 491 6.47 -5.54 -21.14
N ASP A 492 7.73 -5.55 -21.61
CA ASP A 492 8.28 -5.17 -22.91
C ASP A 492 8.57 -3.69 -23.22
N GLY A 493 9.56 -3.14 -22.52
CA GLY A 493 10.29 -1.92 -22.92
C GLY A 493 11.77 -2.17 -23.21
N THR A 494 12.14 -3.04 -24.16
CA THR A 494 13.53 -3.24 -24.65
C THR A 494 14.65 -3.12 -23.60
N LYS A 495 15.01 -4.18 -22.88
CA LYS A 495 16.39 -4.31 -22.35
C LYS A 495 16.88 -5.76 -22.45
N LYS A 496 17.50 -6.07 -23.59
CA LYS A 496 18.62 -7.01 -23.61
C LYS A 496 19.71 -6.47 -22.68
N ARG A 497 20.19 -7.29 -21.76
CA ARG A 497 21.63 -7.51 -21.59
C ARG A 497 21.89 -8.94 -21.18
#